data_AF-A0A0D7B7V9-F1
#
_entry.id   AF-A0A0D7B7V9-F1
#
_cell.length_a   1.000
_cell.length_b   1.000
_cell.length_c   1.000
_cell.angle_alpha   90.00
_cell.angle_beta   90.00
_cell.angle_gamma   90.00
#
_symmetry.space_group_name_H-M   'P 1'
#
loop_
_entity.id
_entity.type
_entity.pdbx_description
1 polymer ?
#
loop_
_entity_poly.entity_id
_entity_poly.type
_entity_poly.pdbx_seq_one_letter_code
_entity_poly.pdbx_strand_id
1 'polypeptide(L)'
;MISEHIPLNPTQLLFFQNGFSKGSPRVCQVSIRTKGEPTGAEREAYMRLETTVKAAIEAILSLHAETRLPPESIIDGGEFTLTARRRCWEYGRTVDFKWGDEPVHSAAYKWIFEFSLTV
;
A
#
# COMPACT_ATOMS: atom_id res chain seq x y z
N MET A 1 7.27 8.31 -7.49
CA MET A 1 7.78 6.95 -7.76
C MET A 1 7.71 6.19 -6.44
N ILE A 2 7.03 5.05 -6.40
CA ILE A 2 6.93 4.23 -5.17
C ILE A 2 8.23 3.42 -5.03
N SER A 3 8.68 3.21 -3.78
CA SER A 3 9.88 2.45 -3.40
C SER A 3 10.11 1.24 -4.31
N GLU A 4 11.36 0.98 -4.73
CA GLU A 4 11.68 -0.15 -5.61
C GLU A 4 11.20 -1.48 -5.04
N HIS A 5 11.31 -1.64 -3.71
CA HIS A 5 10.90 -2.82 -2.96
C HIS A 5 9.95 -2.45 -1.81
N ILE A 6 8.86 -3.23 -1.65
CA ILE A 6 7.96 -3.14 -0.50
C ILE A 6 8.10 -4.46 0.28
N PRO A 7 8.83 -4.51 1.41
CA PRO A 7 9.05 -5.73 2.13
C PRO A 7 7.77 -6.24 2.77
N LEU A 8 7.70 -7.54 2.97
CA LEU A 8 6.69 -8.19 3.78
C LEU A 8 6.97 -7.94 5.28
N ASN A 9 5.94 -7.48 6.00
CA ASN A 9 5.85 -7.12 7.43
C ASN A 9 6.18 -5.69 7.88
N PRO A 10 7.19 -4.96 7.35
CA PRO A 10 7.39 -3.60 7.79
C PRO A 10 6.31 -2.69 7.22
N THR A 11 6.09 -1.61 7.95
CA THR A 11 5.27 -0.49 7.50
C THR A 11 6.14 0.50 6.75
N GLN A 12 5.65 0.98 5.61
CA GLN A 12 6.32 1.97 4.78
C GLN A 12 5.45 3.19 4.54
N LEU A 13 6.11 4.29 4.22
CA LEU A 13 5.48 5.51 3.73
C LEU A 13 5.71 5.60 2.23
N LEU A 14 4.63 5.59 1.47
CA LEU A 14 4.68 5.67 0.02
C LEU A 14 4.29 7.08 -0.42
N PHE A 15 5.19 7.73 -1.15
CA PHE A 15 5.01 9.06 -1.71
C PHE A 15 4.56 8.94 -3.16
N PHE A 16 3.47 9.60 -3.51
CA PHE A 16 2.92 9.60 -4.86
C PHE A 16 2.76 11.02 -5.36
N GLN A 17 3.36 11.28 -6.52
CA GLN A 17 3.46 12.60 -7.14
C GLN A 17 2.37 12.83 -8.19
N ASN A 18 1.80 11.78 -8.80
CA ASN A 18 0.88 11.93 -9.92
C ASN A 18 -0.24 10.89 -9.88
N GLY A 19 -1.47 11.38 -10.04
CA GLY A 19 -2.73 10.64 -9.94
C GLY A 19 -3.91 11.58 -9.64
N PHE A 20 -3.62 12.78 -9.14
CA PHE A 20 -4.62 13.83 -9.01
C PHE A 20 -4.43 14.82 -10.14
N SER A 21 -5.40 14.93 -11.04
CA SER A 21 -5.45 16.01 -12.03
C SER A 21 -5.48 17.42 -11.41
N LYS A 22 -5.57 17.54 -10.07
CA LYS A 22 -5.61 18.80 -9.29
C LYS A 22 -5.05 18.72 -7.84
N GLY A 23 -4.36 17.66 -7.44
CA GLY A 23 -4.07 17.40 -6.01
C GLY A 23 -2.60 17.49 -5.65
N SER A 24 -2.29 18.20 -4.56
CA SER A 24 -0.96 18.29 -3.96
C SER A 24 -0.33 16.91 -3.71
N PRO A 25 1.01 16.80 -3.71
CA PRO A 25 1.73 15.56 -3.39
C PRO A 25 1.20 14.94 -2.11
N ARG A 26 1.07 13.61 -2.10
CA ARG A 26 0.57 12.88 -0.94
C ARG A 26 1.48 11.75 -0.52
N VAL A 27 1.44 11.48 0.78
CA VAL A 27 2.06 10.31 1.39
C VAL A 27 0.97 9.44 2.00
N CYS A 28 1.10 8.12 1.88
CA CYS A 28 0.22 7.16 2.53
C CYS A 28 1.06 6.11 3.24
N GLN A 29 0.64 5.76 4.44
CA GLN A 29 1.20 4.60 5.13
C GLN A 29 0.63 3.31 4.53
N VAL A 30 1.52 2.41 4.17
CA VAL A 30 1.21 1.09 3.62
C VAL A 30 1.94 0.02 4.42
N SER A 31 1.23 -1.04 4.77
CA SER A 31 1.82 -2.23 5.40
C SER A 31 1.38 -3.44 4.61
N ILE A 32 2.31 -4.33 4.28
CA ILE A 32 2.01 -5.65 3.73
C ILE A 32 2.36 -6.67 4.80
N ARG A 33 1.48 -7.61 5.10
CA ARG A 33 1.69 -8.62 6.14
C ARG A 33 1.00 -9.93 5.75
N THR A 34 1.34 -11.02 6.41
CA THR A 34 0.52 -12.24 6.40
C THR A 34 -0.40 -12.26 7.63
N LYS A 35 -1.28 -13.28 7.75
CA LYS A 35 -2.17 -13.42 8.94
C LYS A 35 -1.40 -13.69 10.23
N GLY A 36 -0.14 -14.10 10.15
CA GLY A 36 0.72 -14.44 11.29
C GLY A 36 2.19 -14.26 10.92
N GLU A 37 3.08 -15.07 11.49
CA GLU A 37 4.46 -15.14 11.01
C GLU A 37 4.48 -15.80 9.61
N PRO A 38 5.08 -15.16 8.60
CA PRO A 38 5.12 -15.73 7.26
C PRO A 38 6.00 -16.99 7.24
N THR A 39 5.45 -18.05 6.67
CA THR A 39 6.14 -19.32 6.41
C THR A 39 7.26 -19.12 5.36
N GLY A 40 8.18 -20.08 5.28
CA GLY A 40 9.23 -20.05 4.24
C GLY A 40 8.65 -19.99 2.82
N ALA A 41 7.59 -20.76 2.57
CA ALA A 41 6.89 -20.78 1.28
C ALA A 41 6.22 -19.43 0.95
N GLU A 42 5.60 -18.78 1.94
CA GLU A 42 5.00 -17.45 1.73
C GLU A 42 6.05 -16.38 1.44
N ARG A 43 7.21 -16.42 2.11
CA ARG A 43 8.32 -15.49 1.84
C ARG A 43 8.87 -15.68 0.43
N GLU A 44 9.12 -16.92 0.03
CA GLU A 44 9.63 -17.23 -1.31
C GLU A 44 8.63 -16.84 -2.40
N ALA A 45 7.35 -17.17 -2.21
CA ALA A 45 6.30 -16.79 -3.13
C ALA A 45 6.12 -15.27 -3.20
N TYR A 46 6.19 -14.57 -2.06
CA TYR A 46 6.13 -13.11 -2.02
C TYR A 46 7.27 -12.49 -2.84
N MET A 47 8.51 -12.96 -2.67
CA MET A 47 9.66 -12.47 -3.44
C MET A 47 9.48 -12.71 -4.94
N ARG A 48 8.96 -13.87 -5.33
CA ARG A 48 8.66 -14.18 -6.74
C ARG A 48 7.55 -13.28 -7.31
N LEU A 49 6.53 -12.99 -6.51
CA LEU A 49 5.33 -12.25 -6.91
C LEU A 49 5.40 -10.76 -6.60
N GLU A 50 6.54 -10.25 -6.12
CA GLU A 50 6.67 -8.90 -5.57
C GLU A 50 6.19 -7.84 -6.58
N THR A 51 6.65 -7.93 -7.83
CA THR A 51 6.25 -7.02 -8.91
C THR A 51 4.74 -6.98 -9.10
N THR A 52 4.08 -8.14 -9.07
CA THR A 52 2.63 -8.26 -9.24
C THR A 52 1.88 -7.70 -8.03
N VAL A 53 2.34 -8.01 -6.81
CA VAL A 53 1.76 -7.48 -5.57
C VAL A 53 1.91 -5.95 -5.53
N LYS A 54 3.08 -5.43 -5.89
CA LYS A 54 3.35 -4.00 -5.99
C LYS A 54 2.38 -3.34 -6.96
N ALA A 55 2.25 -3.84 -8.18
CA ALA A 55 1.31 -3.29 -9.17
C ALA A 55 -0.14 -3.26 -8.64
N ALA A 56 -0.57 -4.30 -7.91
CA ALA A 56 -1.90 -4.33 -7.29
C ALA A 56 -2.07 -3.26 -6.20
N ILE A 57 -1.04 -3.04 -5.36
CA ILE A 57 -1.04 -1.98 -4.35
C ILE A 57 -1.07 -0.60 -5.00
N GLU A 58 -0.25 -0.38 -6.03
CA GLU A 58 -0.22 0.86 -6.79
C GLU A 58 -1.59 1.17 -7.40
N ALA A 59 -2.27 0.16 -7.95
CA ALA A 59 -3.63 0.31 -8.48
C ALA A 59 -4.63 0.73 -7.40
N ILE A 60 -4.60 0.11 -6.20
CA ILE A 60 -5.47 0.49 -5.07
C ILE A 60 -5.20 1.92 -4.62
N LEU A 61 -3.93 2.32 -4.50
CA LEU A 61 -3.56 3.66 -4.08
C LEU A 61 -3.97 4.72 -5.12
N SER A 62 -3.82 4.39 -6.40
CA SER A 62 -4.25 5.25 -7.51
C SER A 62 -5.77 5.41 -7.54
N LEU A 63 -6.52 4.31 -7.39
CA LEU A 63 -7.98 4.36 -7.30
C LEU A 63 -8.47 5.09 -6.05
N HIS A 64 -7.76 5.00 -4.93
CA HIS A 64 -8.07 5.74 -3.71
C HIS A 64 -7.93 7.26 -3.90
N ALA A 65 -7.01 7.69 -4.77
CA ALA A 65 -6.84 9.09 -5.12
C ALA A 65 -8.06 9.66 -5.86
N GLU A 66 -8.65 8.86 -6.74
CA GLU A 66 -9.73 9.29 -7.63
C GLU A 66 -11.12 9.03 -7.07
N THR A 67 -11.29 7.97 -6.27
CA THR A 67 -12.59 7.47 -5.83
C THR A 67 -12.61 7.01 -4.37
N ARG A 68 -13.80 6.94 -3.78
CA ARG A 68 -13.99 6.30 -2.48
C ARG A 68 -14.06 4.78 -2.65
N LEU A 69 -12.91 4.12 -2.54
CA LEU A 69 -12.86 2.66 -2.40
C LEU A 69 -13.63 2.19 -1.15
N PRO A 70 -14.13 0.95 -1.13
CA PRO A 70 -14.70 0.36 0.09
C PRO A 70 -13.64 0.20 1.19
N PRO A 71 -14.03 0.03 2.46
CA PRO A 71 -13.09 -0.16 3.57
C PRO A 71 -12.26 -1.44 3.49
N GLU A 72 -12.76 -2.44 2.76
CA GLU A 72 -12.07 -3.71 2.51
C GLU A 72 -12.24 -4.07 1.03
N SER A 73 -11.19 -4.60 0.42
CA SER A 73 -11.19 -5.09 -0.97
C SER A 73 -10.34 -6.35 -1.04
N ILE A 74 -10.77 -7.31 -1.83
CA ILE A 74 -10.01 -8.55 -2.08
C ILE A 74 -9.51 -8.47 -3.52
N ILE A 75 -8.22 -8.69 -3.69
CA ILE A 75 -7.58 -8.78 -4.99
C ILE A 75 -7.14 -10.23 -5.16
N ASP A 76 -7.67 -10.87 -6.20
CA ASP A 76 -7.27 -12.20 -6.62
C ASP A 76 -6.17 -12.08 -7.67
N GLY A 77 -4.97 -12.56 -7.33
CA GLY A 77 -3.80 -12.60 -8.21
C GLY A 77 -3.55 -13.98 -8.81
N GLY A 78 -4.51 -14.91 -8.74
CA GLY A 78 -4.39 -16.30 -9.16
C GLY A 78 -3.63 -17.14 -8.15
N GLU A 79 -2.31 -16.94 -8.04
CA GLU A 79 -1.44 -17.66 -7.08
C GLU A 79 -1.52 -17.11 -5.66
N PHE A 80 -2.07 -15.90 -5.50
CA PHE A 80 -2.18 -15.24 -4.22
C PHE A 80 -3.49 -14.47 -4.09
N THR A 81 -3.87 -14.23 -2.85
CA THR A 81 -4.93 -13.30 -2.48
C THR A 81 -4.33 -12.16 -1.68
N LEU A 82 -4.72 -10.93 -2.00
CA LEU A 82 -4.37 -9.73 -1.24
C LEU A 82 -5.64 -9.09 -0.68
N THR A 83 -5.82 -9.16 0.64
CA THR A 83 -6.92 -8.46 1.31
C THR A 83 -6.47 -7.07 1.71
N ALA A 84 -6.93 -6.06 0.98
CA ALA A 84 -6.65 -4.66 1.22
C ALA A 84 -7.66 -4.07 2.21
N ARG A 85 -7.16 -3.52 3.32
CA ARG A 85 -7.97 -2.90 4.38
C ARG A 85 -7.59 -1.43 4.55
N ARG A 86 -8.56 -0.56 4.34
CA ARG A 86 -8.42 0.88 4.59
C ARG A 86 -8.72 1.19 6.05
N ARG A 87 -7.80 1.91 6.71
CA ARG A 87 -7.96 2.37 8.09
C ARG A 87 -7.69 3.87 8.20
N CYS A 88 -8.29 4.52 9.19
CA CYS A 88 -7.94 5.91 9.48
C CYS A 88 -6.45 6.00 9.83
N TRP A 89 -5.75 7.01 9.31
CA TRP A 89 -4.36 7.26 9.67
C TRP A 89 -4.29 8.38 10.70
N GLU A 90 -4.52 8.04 11.97
CA GLU A 90 -4.61 9.04 13.04
C GLU A 90 -3.27 9.73 13.30
N TYR A 91 -2.21 8.95 13.50
CA TYR A 91 -0.87 9.49 13.80
C TYR A 91 -0.24 10.25 12.64
N GLY A 92 -0.50 9.87 11.39
CA GLY A 92 0.12 10.52 10.23
C GLY A 92 -0.41 11.92 9.94
N ARG A 93 -1.58 12.29 10.48
CA ARG A 93 -2.23 13.58 10.22
C ARG A 93 -1.51 14.78 10.82
N THR A 94 -0.67 14.54 11.83
CA THR A 94 0.08 15.60 12.52
C THR A 94 1.55 15.62 12.12
N VAL A 95 1.96 14.75 11.19
CA VAL A 95 3.35 14.67 10.72
C VAL A 95 3.51 15.54 9.49
N ASP A 96 4.48 16.45 9.53
CA ASP A 96 4.86 17.26 8.38
C ASP A 96 5.78 16.45 7.47
N PHE A 97 5.30 16.17 6.26
CA PHE A 97 6.09 15.47 5.24
C PHE A 97 6.55 16.46 4.18
N LYS A 98 7.76 16.22 3.65
CA LYS A 98 8.34 17.00 2.55
C LYS A 98 9.02 16.09 1.54
N TRP A 99 9.03 16.52 0.29
CA TRP A 99 9.84 15.95 -0.79
C TRP A 99 10.81 17.02 -1.28
N GLY A 100 12.06 16.95 -0.80
CA GLY A 100 12.95 18.11 -0.88
C GLY A 100 12.34 19.27 -0.08
N ASP A 101 12.16 20.42 -0.74
CA ASP A 101 11.54 21.60 -0.15
C ASP A 101 10.00 21.65 -0.32
N GLU A 102 9.43 20.73 -1.09
CA GLU A 102 8.00 20.72 -1.38
C GLU A 102 7.21 20.05 -0.25
N PRO A 103 6.17 20.69 0.31
CA PRO A 103 5.32 20.05 1.31
C PRO A 103 4.48 18.93 0.69
N VAL A 104 4.32 17.84 1.44
CA VAL A 104 3.53 16.66 1.07
C VAL A 104 2.45 16.46 2.12
N HIS A 105 1.21 16.29 1.68
CA HIS A 105 0.11 16.06 2.62
C HIS A 105 -0.06 14.57 2.94
N SER A 106 -0.25 14.25 4.22
CA SER A 106 -0.66 12.91 4.62
C SER A 106 -2.04 12.57 4.05
N ALA A 107 -2.21 11.36 3.54
CA ALA A 107 -3.52 10.82 3.23
C ALA A 107 -4.36 10.69 4.51
N ALA A 108 -5.68 10.86 4.40
CA ALA A 108 -6.58 10.71 5.54
C ALA A 108 -6.65 9.26 6.08
N TYR A 109 -6.23 8.30 5.24
CA TYR A 109 -6.28 6.87 5.48
C TYR A 109 -4.94 6.20 5.17
N LYS A 110 -4.72 5.05 5.79
CA LYS A 110 -3.63 4.12 5.55
C LYS A 110 -4.19 2.79 5.04
N TRP A 111 -3.33 1.99 4.42
CA TRP A 111 -3.69 0.68 3.89
C TRP A 111 -2.89 -0.44 4.53
N ILE A 112 -3.58 -1.52 4.86
CA ILE A 112 -2.99 -2.76 5.34
C ILE A 112 -3.37 -3.83 4.33
N PHE A 113 -2.38 -4.46 3.73
CA PHE A 113 -2.54 -5.54 2.77
C PHE A 113 -2.17 -6.85 3.44
N GLU A 114 -3.12 -7.77 3.52
CA GLU A 114 -2.90 -9.13 4.02
C GLU A 114 -2.66 -10.06 2.82
N PHE A 115 -1.42 -10.53 2.67
CA PHE A 115 -0.99 -11.48 1.65
C PHE A 115 -1.21 -12.91 2.14
N SER A 116 -1.73 -13.76 1.26
CA SER A 116 -1.83 -15.21 1.46
C SER A 116 -1.75 -15.92 0.12
N LEU A 117 -1.22 -17.14 0.11
CA LEU A 117 -1.26 -18.00 -1.08
C LEU A 117 -2.68 -18.53 -1.29
N THR A 118 -3.08 -18.61 -2.56
CA THR A 118 -4.33 -19.28 -2.93
C THR A 118 -4.13 -20.78 -2.76
N VAL A 119 -4.97 -21.41 -1.94
CA VAL A 119 -4.95 -22.87 -1.70
C VAL A 119 -5.65 -23.60 -2.82
#